data_AF-A0A1J4RDP3-F1
#
_entry.id   AF-A0A1J4RDP3-F1
#
_cell.length_a   1.000
_cell.length_b   1.000
_cell.length_c   1.000
_cell.angle_alpha   90.00
_cell.angle_beta   90.00
_cell.angle_gamma   90.00
#
_symmetry.space_group_name_H-M   'P 1'
#
loop_
_entity.id
_entity.type
_entity.pdbx_description
1 polymer ?
#
loop_
_entity_poly.entity_id
_entity_poly.type
_entity_poly.pdbx_seq_one_letter_code
_entity_poly.pdbx_strand_id
1 'polypeptide(L)'
;MDNTTGAGDTGGTQDTELQIWPQAVCRFAYTLNNSQPVRCTWISDQPLFYTDFDEVEEDDFLLDDPVLQALERDIADLREKANAYDKIAKDFEISETAKIDLFRLDAENLCAPAVASSEDKLESLFSMIKDSRLASQYLSFAQLNNIELRLSNQVMDAAYDRESRLILVREDMDLVDQTLLAARELRRMYQHRHGAGLHPLALHPDFAVLVNRAQTADLAVSMVRVAWELQLAGHKDVWARIEHSPTADLGRAFAREAITDFRSIQNGTAARTIFESWFLSERCRKADRLLIQQMLADYQGYSFSDNIEASRVIAIDLIKALGSMPFGQNYTESVVSQIMVDPIFTDVRDRSNANFLWFIKFERSFAEAEKEVSTKKEAKKQVKAQVLEFPQRKTTQSSVARAVVKGNGQVVELSRVGQD
;
A
#
# COMPACT_ATOMS: atom_id res chain seq x y z
N MET A 1 -41.37 38.30 18.46
CA MET A 1 -42.32 38.88 17.50
C MET A 1 -42.08 38.14 16.21
N ASP A 2 -42.89 37.11 16.00
CA ASP A 2 -42.80 36.20 14.87
C ASP A 2 -43.58 36.78 13.70
N ASN A 3 -42.94 36.87 12.54
CA ASN A 3 -43.60 37.01 11.25
C ASN A 3 -43.12 35.86 10.37
N THR A 4 -43.85 34.75 10.42
CA THR A 4 -43.77 33.67 9.44
C THR A 4 -45.10 33.59 8.72
N THR A 5 -45.13 34.10 7.49
CA THR A 5 -46.15 33.74 6.49
C THR A 5 -45.46 32.90 5.43
N GLY A 6 -45.81 31.62 5.39
CA GLY A 6 -45.42 30.71 4.32
C GLY A 6 -46.37 30.80 3.12
N ALA A 7 -45.85 30.44 1.95
CA ALA A 7 -46.47 29.57 0.95
C ALA A 7 -45.75 29.77 -0.41
N GLY A 8 -45.33 28.68 -1.06
CA GLY A 8 -44.90 28.74 -2.46
C GLY A 8 -43.91 27.68 -2.86
N ASP A 9 -44.37 26.43 -2.92
CA ASP A 9 -43.73 25.34 -3.65
C ASP A 9 -43.57 25.70 -5.14
N THR A 10 -42.33 25.88 -5.60
CA THR A 10 -41.96 25.76 -7.01
C THR A 10 -40.57 25.14 -7.12
N GLY A 11 -40.54 23.96 -7.74
CA GLY A 11 -39.31 23.28 -8.13
C GLY A 11 -38.46 24.17 -9.03
N GLY A 12 -37.34 24.61 -8.48
CA GLY A 12 -36.27 25.29 -9.18
C GLY A 12 -35.04 25.20 -8.29
N THR A 13 -33.97 24.59 -8.79
CA THR A 13 -32.63 24.65 -8.23
C THR A 13 -32.18 26.12 -8.22
N GLN A 14 -32.60 26.85 -7.19
CA GLN A 14 -31.97 28.10 -6.80
C GLN A 14 -30.90 27.72 -5.79
N ASP A 15 -29.64 27.93 -6.17
CA ASP A 15 -28.55 28.05 -5.21
C ASP A 15 -28.91 29.22 -4.28
N THR A 16 -29.56 28.90 -3.17
CA THR A 16 -29.79 29.85 -2.09
C THR A 16 -28.45 30.05 -1.40
N GLU A 17 -27.70 31.06 -1.85
CA GLU A 17 -26.58 31.60 -1.09
C GLU A 17 -27.07 31.98 0.31
N LEU A 18 -26.68 31.15 1.29
CA LEU A 18 -26.93 31.40 2.71
C LEU A 18 -26.08 32.60 3.15
N GLN A 19 -26.68 33.79 3.16
CA GLN A 19 -26.06 34.98 3.76
C GLN A 19 -26.14 34.92 5.29
N ILE A 20 -25.01 34.60 5.92
CA ILE A 20 -24.86 34.58 7.37
C ILE A 20 -24.49 36.00 7.84
N TRP A 21 -25.36 36.61 8.64
CA TRP A 21 -25.09 37.90 9.27
C TRP A 21 -24.41 37.70 10.63
N PRO A 22 -23.22 38.29 10.88
CA PRO A 22 -22.57 38.18 12.17
C PRO A 22 -23.38 38.92 13.25
N GLN A 23 -23.86 38.18 14.26
CA GLN A 23 -24.50 38.77 15.44
C GLN A 23 -23.48 38.95 16.56
N ALA A 24 -23.46 40.12 17.18
CA ALA A 24 -22.44 40.55 18.14
C ALA A 24 -22.28 39.66 19.40
N VAL A 25 -23.20 38.73 19.67
CA VAL A 25 -23.20 37.86 20.88
C VAL A 25 -23.03 36.37 20.51
N CYS A 26 -22.95 36.02 19.23
CA CYS A 26 -22.82 34.63 18.78
C CYS A 26 -21.37 34.31 18.44
N ARG A 27 -20.71 33.43 19.22
CA ARG A 27 -19.31 33.02 18.95
C ARG A 27 -19.19 31.91 17.92
N PHE A 28 -20.22 31.07 17.75
CA PHE A 28 -20.24 29.98 16.80
C PHE A 28 -21.68 29.68 16.36
N ALA A 29 -21.89 29.47 15.06
CA ALA A 29 -23.15 29.03 14.49
C ALA A 29 -22.89 27.83 13.57
N TYR A 30 -23.70 26.78 13.68
CA TYR A 30 -23.69 25.65 12.75
C TYR A 30 -25.12 25.30 12.35
N THR A 31 -25.26 24.65 11.20
CA THR A 31 -26.55 24.27 10.63
C THR A 31 -26.83 22.79 10.86
N LEU A 32 -27.97 22.46 11.44
CA LEU A 32 -28.54 21.11 11.40
C LEU A 32 -29.73 21.13 10.44
N ASN A 33 -29.69 20.26 9.42
CA ASN A 33 -30.79 20.04 8.46
C ASN A 33 -31.36 21.33 7.82
N ASN A 34 -30.50 22.22 7.33
CA ASN A 34 -30.89 23.47 6.63
C ASN A 34 -31.84 24.40 7.41
N SER A 35 -31.90 24.29 8.74
CA SER A 35 -32.66 25.19 9.62
C SER A 35 -31.71 25.99 10.53
N GLN A 36 -31.84 27.32 10.54
CA GLN A 36 -31.15 28.23 11.47
C GLN A 36 -32.17 29.07 12.25
N PRO A 37 -31.81 29.60 13.44
CA PRO A 37 -30.63 29.30 14.26
C PRO A 37 -30.97 28.65 15.61
N VAL A 38 -30.29 27.56 15.95
CA VAL A 38 -30.29 27.01 17.32
C VAL A 38 -29.26 27.80 18.14
N ARG A 39 -29.72 28.44 19.22
CA ARG A 39 -28.86 29.16 20.16
C ARG A 39 -28.13 28.16 21.06
N CYS A 40 -26.81 28.09 21.00
CA CYS A 40 -26.02 27.48 22.06
C CYS A 40 -25.17 28.56 22.73
N THR A 41 -25.50 28.92 23.97
CA THR A 41 -24.76 29.90 24.77
C THR A 41 -23.75 29.27 25.72
N TRP A 42 -23.65 27.94 25.81
CA TRP A 42 -22.73 27.27 26.72
C TRP A 42 -21.88 26.23 26.00
N ILE A 43 -20.61 26.59 25.79
CA ILE A 43 -19.52 25.62 25.70
C ILE A 43 -18.70 25.88 26.95
N SER A 44 -18.83 24.99 27.93
CA SER A 44 -17.97 24.95 29.11
C SER A 44 -16.58 24.44 28.70
N ASP A 45 -15.55 25.02 29.29
CA ASP A 45 -14.13 24.80 29.02
C ASP A 45 -13.62 23.43 29.53
N GLN A 46 -14.53 22.56 29.99
CA GLN A 46 -14.20 21.26 30.56
C GLN A 46 -14.75 20.15 29.66
N PRO A 47 -13.96 19.08 29.40
CA PRO A 47 -14.42 17.95 28.60
C PRO A 47 -15.64 17.31 29.26
N LEU A 48 -16.72 17.12 28.50
CA LEU A 48 -17.89 16.38 28.94
C LEU A 48 -17.49 14.94 29.27
N PHE A 49 -17.31 14.67 30.56
CA PHE A 49 -17.40 13.32 31.09
C PHE A 49 -18.88 12.94 31.10
N TYR A 50 -19.23 11.84 30.44
CA TYR A 50 -20.51 11.17 30.65
C TYR A 50 -20.48 10.52 32.04
N THR A 51 -20.67 11.32 33.09
CA THR A 51 -21.01 10.85 34.43
C THR A 51 -22.46 11.17 34.64
N ASP A 52 -23.33 10.34 34.07
CA ASP A 52 -24.74 10.14 34.44
C ASP A 52 -25.18 8.82 33.77
N PHE A 53 -24.54 7.73 34.16
CA PHE A 53 -25.19 6.42 34.20
C PHE A 53 -25.29 6.08 35.67
N ASP A 54 -26.51 6.14 36.19
CA ASP A 54 -26.83 5.68 37.54
C ASP A 54 -26.29 4.25 37.69
N GLU A 55 -25.50 4.06 38.75
CA GLU A 55 -25.09 2.77 39.28
C GLU A 55 -26.36 1.94 39.55
N VAL A 56 -26.71 1.07 38.60
CA VAL A 56 -27.52 -0.10 38.88
C VAL A 56 -26.56 -1.27 38.91
N GLU A 57 -26.37 -1.77 40.13
CA GLU A 57 -25.64 -2.97 40.51
C GLU A 57 -26.02 -4.17 39.61
N GLU A 58 -25.24 -4.44 38.56
CA GLU A 58 -25.35 -5.66 37.73
C GLU A 58 -23.97 -6.32 37.46
N ASP A 59 -22.96 -6.06 38.28
CA ASP A 59 -21.60 -6.59 38.04
C ASP A 59 -21.29 -7.97 38.66
N ASP A 60 -22.20 -8.56 39.45
CA ASP A 60 -21.96 -9.89 40.05
C ASP A 60 -22.52 -11.08 39.24
N PHE A 61 -23.33 -10.84 38.20
CA PHE A 61 -23.85 -11.91 37.33
C PHE A 61 -23.09 -12.05 35.99
N LEU A 62 -22.19 -11.12 35.67
CA LEU A 62 -21.39 -11.18 34.43
C LEU A 62 -20.13 -12.06 34.57
N LEU A 63 -19.71 -12.34 35.81
CA LEU A 63 -18.53 -13.17 36.12
C LEU A 63 -18.80 -14.69 36.04
N ASP A 64 -20.08 -15.09 35.99
CA ASP A 64 -20.51 -16.49 35.90
C ASP A 64 -20.96 -16.89 34.48
N ASP A 65 -20.72 -16.04 33.47
CA ASP A 65 -20.97 -16.44 32.08
C ASP A 65 -19.99 -17.57 31.69
N PRO A 66 -20.47 -18.78 31.36
CA PRO A 66 -19.62 -19.90 30.93
C PRO A 66 -18.75 -19.56 29.71
N VAL A 67 -19.15 -18.56 28.92
CA VAL A 67 -18.34 -18.02 27.81
C VAL A 67 -17.15 -17.22 28.34
N LEU A 68 -17.33 -16.39 29.37
CA LEU A 68 -16.23 -15.65 30.00
C LEU A 68 -15.23 -16.60 30.65
N GLN A 69 -15.72 -17.62 31.37
CA GLN A 69 -14.86 -18.61 32.01
C GLN A 69 -14.07 -19.45 30.99
N ALA A 70 -14.66 -19.75 29.82
CA ALA A 70 -13.95 -20.39 28.72
C ALA A 70 -12.86 -19.46 28.14
N LEU A 71 -13.18 -18.18 27.93
CA LEU A 71 -12.22 -17.17 27.49
C LEU A 71 -11.09 -16.96 28.49
N GLU A 72 -11.36 -16.95 29.79
CA GLU A 72 -10.34 -16.82 30.83
C GLU A 72 -9.38 -18.01 30.85
N ARG A 73 -9.89 -19.24 30.64
CA ARG A 73 -9.05 -20.43 30.47
C ARG A 73 -8.19 -20.32 29.22
N ASP A 74 -8.76 -19.92 28.10
CA ASP A 74 -8.01 -19.74 26.85
C ASP A 74 -6.94 -18.64 26.99
N ILE A 75 -7.25 -17.54 27.68
CA ILE A 75 -6.30 -16.46 28.00
C ILE A 75 -5.20 -16.96 28.93
N ALA A 76 -5.52 -17.78 29.93
CA ALA A 76 -4.54 -18.38 30.84
C ALA A 76 -3.59 -19.33 30.10
N ASP A 77 -4.12 -20.19 29.22
CA ASP A 77 -3.34 -21.10 28.38
C ASP A 77 -2.44 -20.32 27.40
N LEU A 78 -2.95 -19.25 26.79
CA LEU A 78 -2.17 -18.36 25.94
C LEU A 78 -1.07 -17.63 26.71
N ARG A 79 -1.33 -17.20 27.94
CA ARG A 79 -0.34 -16.60 28.83
C ARG A 79 0.74 -17.60 29.23
N GLU A 80 0.39 -18.84 29.55
CA GLU A 80 1.37 -19.87 29.87
C GLU A 80 2.28 -20.16 28.68
N LYS A 81 1.70 -20.29 27.48
CA LYS A 81 2.48 -20.45 26.24
C LYS A 81 3.38 -19.24 25.99
N ALA A 82 2.86 -18.01 26.12
CA ALA A 82 3.66 -16.78 25.96
C ALA A 82 4.82 -16.72 26.97
N ASN A 83 4.58 -17.06 28.23
CA ASN A 83 5.61 -17.11 29.27
C ASN A 83 6.66 -18.19 29.00
N ALA A 84 6.26 -19.34 28.44
CA ALA A 84 7.20 -20.37 28.02
C ALA A 84 8.11 -19.86 26.89
N TYR A 85 7.57 -19.09 25.93
CA TYR A 85 8.38 -18.44 24.90
C TYR A 85 9.31 -17.38 25.48
N ASP A 86 8.85 -16.55 26.40
CA ASP A 86 9.71 -15.54 27.02
C ASP A 86 10.85 -16.17 27.82
N LYS A 87 10.61 -17.34 28.43
CA LYS A 87 11.66 -18.11 29.09
C LYS A 87 12.70 -18.62 28.09
N ILE A 88 12.25 -19.20 26.98
CA ILE A 88 13.13 -19.67 25.88
C ILE A 88 13.89 -18.48 25.27
N ALA A 89 13.22 -17.34 25.05
CA ALA A 89 13.84 -16.13 24.49
C ALA A 89 14.93 -15.56 25.40
N LYS A 90 14.78 -15.69 26.73
CA LYS A 90 15.81 -15.31 27.70
C LYS A 90 17.02 -16.25 27.67
N ASP A 91 16.83 -17.53 27.36
CA ASP A 91 17.95 -18.47 27.19
C ASP A 91 18.83 -18.11 25.98
N PHE A 92 18.28 -17.35 25.03
CA PHE A 92 19.02 -16.82 23.90
C PHE A 92 19.71 -15.47 24.19
N GLU A 93 19.44 -14.80 25.30
CA GLU A 93 20.01 -13.49 25.60
C GLU A 93 21.54 -13.55 25.74
N ILE A 94 22.23 -13.02 24.73
CA ILE A 94 23.70 -13.01 24.66
C ILE A 94 24.25 -12.10 25.77
N SER A 95 25.12 -12.65 26.63
CA SER A 95 25.76 -11.88 27.70
C SER A 95 26.55 -10.68 27.13
N GLU A 96 26.68 -9.59 27.89
CA GLU A 96 27.45 -8.43 27.44
C GLU A 96 28.90 -8.78 27.10
N THR A 97 29.50 -9.73 27.82
CA THR A 97 30.83 -10.28 27.51
C THR A 97 30.87 -10.95 26.14
N ALA A 98 29.87 -11.78 25.80
CA ALA A 98 29.79 -12.43 24.50
C ALA A 98 29.58 -11.43 23.35
N LYS A 99 28.91 -10.29 23.60
CA LYS A 99 28.81 -9.19 22.61
C LYS A 99 30.17 -8.53 22.33
N ILE A 100 30.99 -8.35 23.35
CA ILE A 100 32.34 -7.80 23.22
C ILE A 100 33.24 -8.79 22.47
N ASP A 101 33.11 -10.08 22.74
CA ASP A 101 33.87 -11.12 22.04
C ASP A 101 33.45 -11.24 20.57
N LEU A 102 32.14 -11.13 20.26
CA LEU A 102 31.63 -11.00 18.89
C LEU A 102 32.23 -9.79 18.16
N PHE A 103 32.27 -8.62 18.82
CA PHE A 103 32.88 -7.43 18.24
C PHE A 103 34.38 -7.62 17.96
N ARG A 104 35.11 -8.34 18.83
CA ARG A 104 36.52 -8.66 18.60
C ARG A 104 36.70 -9.62 17.43
N LEU A 105 35.88 -10.66 17.35
CA LEU A 105 35.85 -11.61 16.22
C LEU A 105 35.56 -10.89 14.90
N ASP A 106 34.61 -9.96 14.87
CA ASP A 106 34.31 -9.16 13.69
C ASP A 106 35.49 -8.25 13.30
N ALA A 107 36.13 -7.60 14.27
CA ALA A 107 37.30 -6.77 14.04
C ALA A 107 38.49 -7.60 13.51
N GLU A 108 38.68 -8.81 14.03
CA GLU A 108 39.69 -9.76 13.57
C GLU A 108 39.39 -10.27 12.16
N ASN A 109 38.13 -10.59 11.85
CA ASN A 109 37.68 -11.00 10.52
C ASN A 109 37.87 -9.90 9.47
N LEU A 110 37.62 -8.63 9.83
CA LEU A 110 37.90 -7.48 8.95
C LEU A 110 39.39 -7.30 8.67
N CYS A 111 40.26 -7.75 9.59
CA CYS A 111 41.71 -7.65 9.46
C CYS A 111 42.36 -8.93 8.90
N ALA A 112 41.62 -10.03 8.82
CA ALA A 112 42.13 -11.30 8.35
C ALA A 112 42.32 -11.30 6.82
N PRO A 113 43.45 -11.81 6.29
CA PRO A 113 43.57 -12.06 4.86
C PRO A 113 42.51 -13.11 4.44
N ALA A 114 41.84 -12.89 3.30
CA ALA A 114 40.85 -13.83 2.79
C ALA A 114 41.50 -15.18 2.45
N VAL A 115 41.39 -16.17 3.36
CA VAL A 115 42.09 -17.48 3.24
C VAL A 115 41.18 -18.59 2.70
N ALA A 116 39.85 -18.48 2.82
CA ALA A 116 38.94 -19.48 2.26
C ALA A 116 38.77 -19.27 0.74
N SER A 117 38.86 -20.36 -0.04
CA SER A 117 38.46 -20.32 -1.45
C SER A 117 36.97 -19.96 -1.52
N SER A 118 36.63 -19.05 -2.44
CA SER A 118 35.24 -18.64 -2.68
C SER A 118 34.33 -19.84 -3.00
N GLU A 119 34.89 -20.87 -3.63
CA GLU A 119 34.20 -22.10 -4.03
C GLU A 119 33.76 -22.95 -2.83
N ASP A 120 34.63 -23.20 -1.83
CA ASP A 120 34.28 -24.02 -0.66
C ASP A 120 33.17 -23.35 0.18
N LYS A 121 33.19 -22.02 0.27
CA LYS A 121 32.14 -21.24 0.93
C LYS A 121 30.82 -21.36 0.19
N LEU A 122 30.85 -21.23 -1.14
CA LEU A 122 29.65 -21.35 -1.98
C LEU A 122 29.05 -22.75 -1.88
N GLU A 123 29.87 -23.81 -1.90
CA GLU A 123 29.41 -25.19 -1.71
C GLU A 123 28.76 -25.40 -0.33
N SER A 124 29.38 -24.85 0.72
CA SER A 124 28.83 -24.88 2.08
C SER A 124 27.47 -24.19 2.16
N LEU A 125 27.33 -23.02 1.52
CA LEU A 125 26.07 -22.28 1.41
C LEU A 125 25.01 -23.09 0.67
N PHE A 126 25.36 -23.70 -0.47
CA PHE A 126 24.45 -24.57 -1.22
C PHE A 126 24.00 -25.77 -0.40
N SER A 127 24.91 -26.39 0.34
CA SER A 127 24.58 -27.52 1.22
C SER A 127 23.57 -27.11 2.29
N MET A 128 23.84 -26.00 2.99
CA MET A 128 22.95 -25.50 4.04
C MET A 128 21.57 -25.13 3.50
N ILE A 129 21.49 -24.42 2.37
CA ILE A 129 20.20 -24.02 1.77
C ILE A 129 19.39 -25.24 1.34
N LYS A 130 20.02 -26.32 0.86
CA LYS A 130 19.32 -27.54 0.43
C LYS A 130 18.64 -28.30 1.57
N ASP A 131 19.06 -28.11 2.81
CA ASP A 131 18.46 -28.77 3.97
C ASP A 131 17.06 -28.21 4.29
N SER A 132 16.75 -26.96 3.88
CA SER A 132 15.38 -26.45 3.88
C SER A 132 14.64 -26.95 2.65
N ARG A 133 13.46 -27.56 2.88
CA ARG A 133 12.58 -28.01 1.81
C ARG A 133 12.16 -26.84 0.91
N LEU A 134 11.77 -25.71 1.50
CA LEU A 134 11.35 -24.52 0.75
C LEU A 134 12.49 -23.95 -0.08
N ALA A 135 13.66 -23.75 0.53
CA ALA A 135 14.79 -23.15 -0.16
C ALA A 135 15.36 -24.08 -1.24
N SER A 136 15.36 -25.40 -1.01
CA SER A 136 15.69 -26.42 -2.01
C SER A 136 14.78 -26.37 -3.24
N GLN A 137 13.47 -26.12 -3.06
CA GLN A 137 12.55 -25.90 -4.18
C GLN A 137 12.86 -24.61 -4.94
N TYR A 138 13.20 -23.51 -4.24
CA TYR A 138 13.64 -22.29 -4.91
C TYR A 138 14.95 -22.47 -5.68
N LEU A 139 15.91 -23.21 -5.14
CA LEU A 139 17.15 -23.57 -5.84
C LEU A 139 16.87 -24.40 -7.09
N SER A 140 16.02 -25.41 -6.99
CA SER A 140 15.62 -26.25 -8.13
C SER A 140 14.94 -25.40 -9.21
N PHE A 141 14.06 -24.48 -8.79
CA PHE A 141 13.39 -23.55 -9.70
C PHE A 141 14.38 -22.57 -10.34
N ALA A 142 15.38 -22.08 -9.60
CA ALA A 142 16.45 -21.23 -10.12
C ALA A 142 17.24 -21.96 -11.22
N GLN A 143 17.62 -23.22 -10.97
CA GLN A 143 18.33 -24.08 -11.92
C GLN A 143 17.51 -24.30 -13.19
N LEU A 144 16.22 -24.60 -13.08
CA LEU A 144 15.32 -24.75 -14.23
C LEU A 144 15.23 -23.47 -15.08
N ASN A 145 15.37 -22.31 -14.47
CA ASN A 145 15.30 -21.00 -15.14
C ASN A 145 16.68 -20.44 -15.55
N ASN A 146 17.76 -21.23 -15.43
CA ASN A 146 19.14 -20.83 -15.67
C ASN A 146 19.55 -19.59 -14.86
N ILE A 147 19.26 -19.59 -13.56
CA ILE A 147 19.64 -18.54 -12.62
C ILE A 147 20.69 -19.13 -11.68
N GLU A 148 21.83 -18.44 -11.58
CA GLU A 148 22.99 -18.89 -10.82
C GLU A 148 23.18 -18.06 -9.55
N LEU A 149 23.55 -18.73 -8.45
CA LEU A 149 23.95 -18.10 -7.19
C LEU A 149 25.46 -17.91 -7.19
N ARG A 150 25.93 -16.68 -6.97
CA ARG A 150 27.37 -16.35 -6.89
C ARG A 150 27.70 -15.49 -5.68
N LEU A 151 28.88 -15.69 -5.14
CA LEU A 151 29.46 -14.80 -4.14
C LEU A 151 30.14 -13.61 -4.83
N SER A 152 29.89 -12.39 -4.36
CA SER A 152 30.48 -11.18 -4.92
C SER A 152 30.48 -10.03 -3.92
N ASN A 153 31.62 -9.35 -3.77
CA ASN A 153 31.73 -8.15 -2.93
C ASN A 153 31.29 -6.86 -3.65
N GLN A 154 30.70 -6.96 -4.84
CA GLN A 154 30.17 -5.80 -5.59
C GLN A 154 28.79 -5.35 -5.09
N VAL A 155 28.11 -6.17 -4.29
CA VAL A 155 26.78 -5.88 -3.73
C VAL A 155 26.87 -5.54 -2.25
N MET A 156 25.95 -4.70 -1.78
CA MET A 156 25.91 -4.26 -0.37
C MET A 156 25.55 -5.39 0.60
N ASP A 157 24.62 -6.27 0.23
CA ASP A 157 24.17 -7.41 1.04
C ASP A 157 23.89 -8.63 0.16
N ALA A 158 22.77 -8.63 -0.57
CA ALA A 158 22.44 -9.61 -1.59
C ALA A 158 21.44 -9.00 -2.57
N ALA A 159 21.62 -9.29 -3.85
CA ALA A 159 20.76 -8.77 -4.89
C ALA A 159 20.50 -9.81 -5.98
N TYR A 160 19.24 -9.97 -6.35
CA TYR A 160 18.83 -10.64 -7.58
C TYR A 160 18.82 -9.65 -8.75
N ASP A 161 19.67 -9.91 -9.75
CA ASP A 161 19.68 -9.19 -11.01
C ASP A 161 18.85 -9.95 -12.07
N ARG A 162 17.83 -9.26 -12.58
CA ARG A 162 16.88 -9.78 -13.57
C ARG A 162 17.52 -9.93 -14.95
N GLU A 163 18.43 -9.04 -15.30
CA GLU A 163 19.04 -8.98 -16.64
C GLU A 163 20.14 -10.03 -16.78
N SER A 164 21.08 -10.04 -15.83
CA SER A 164 22.18 -11.02 -15.84
C SER A 164 21.76 -12.42 -15.38
N ARG A 165 20.57 -12.58 -14.79
CA ARG A 165 20.06 -13.86 -14.23
C ARG A 165 20.99 -14.41 -13.13
N LEU A 166 21.52 -13.52 -12.31
CA LEU A 166 22.40 -13.86 -11.20
C LEU A 166 21.76 -13.46 -9.87
N ILE A 167 21.94 -14.31 -8.86
CA ILE A 167 21.75 -13.95 -7.46
C ILE A 167 23.13 -13.75 -6.87
N LEU A 168 23.42 -12.50 -6.48
CA LEU A 168 24.69 -12.12 -5.90
C LEU A 168 24.54 -12.02 -4.38
N VAL A 169 25.42 -12.67 -3.63
CA VAL A 169 25.49 -12.59 -2.16
C VAL A 169 26.89 -12.13 -1.77
N ARG A 170 27.00 -11.24 -0.79
CA ARG A 170 28.29 -10.71 -0.34
C ARG A 170 29.14 -11.81 0.30
N GLU A 171 30.43 -11.89 -0.06
CA GLU A 171 31.32 -13.02 0.29
C GLU A 171 31.93 -12.91 1.70
N ASP A 172 32.08 -11.67 2.17
CA ASP A 172 32.64 -11.31 3.47
C ASP A 172 31.68 -11.58 4.64
N MET A 173 30.41 -11.88 4.37
CA MET A 173 29.39 -12.15 5.39
C MET A 173 29.57 -13.55 5.99
N ASP A 174 29.03 -13.75 7.19
CA ASP A 174 28.98 -15.08 7.80
C ASP A 174 28.04 -16.01 7.02
N LEU A 175 28.24 -17.32 7.15
CA LEU A 175 27.44 -18.32 6.42
C LEU A 175 25.94 -18.21 6.77
N VAL A 176 25.63 -17.79 7.99
CA VAL A 176 24.27 -17.65 8.49
C VAL A 176 23.54 -16.49 7.81
N ASP A 177 24.13 -15.28 7.78
CA ASP A 177 23.52 -14.14 7.08
C ASP A 177 23.49 -14.38 5.57
N GLN A 178 24.53 -14.99 4.99
CA GLN A 178 24.52 -15.40 3.58
C GLN A 178 23.32 -16.31 3.28
N THR A 179 23.02 -17.27 4.17
CA THR A 179 21.88 -18.20 4.00
C THR A 179 20.54 -17.48 4.04
N LEU A 180 20.35 -16.58 5.01
CA LEU A 180 19.11 -15.80 5.14
C LEU A 180 18.90 -14.86 3.94
N LEU A 181 19.97 -14.18 3.51
CA LEU A 181 19.94 -13.27 2.37
C LEU A 181 19.78 -14.02 1.04
N ALA A 182 20.41 -15.18 0.88
CA ALA A 182 20.20 -16.04 -0.27
C ALA A 182 18.75 -16.52 -0.35
N ALA A 183 18.14 -16.93 0.78
CA ALA A 183 16.73 -17.31 0.84
C ALA A 183 15.80 -16.15 0.44
N ARG A 184 16.12 -14.93 0.88
CA ARG A 184 15.41 -13.70 0.48
C ARG A 184 15.48 -13.46 -1.02
N GLU A 185 16.66 -13.53 -1.63
CA GLU A 185 16.82 -13.26 -3.07
C GLU A 185 16.32 -14.40 -3.95
N LEU A 186 16.40 -15.66 -3.49
CA LEU A 186 15.73 -16.80 -4.10
C LEU A 186 14.21 -16.59 -4.17
N ARG A 187 13.62 -16.07 -3.09
CA ARG A 187 12.20 -15.69 -3.13
C ARG A 187 11.94 -14.54 -4.09
N ARG A 188 12.78 -13.51 -4.13
CA ARG A 188 12.64 -12.38 -5.08
C ARG A 188 12.67 -12.85 -6.53
N MET A 189 13.55 -13.79 -6.84
CA MET A 189 13.61 -14.45 -8.14
C MET A 189 12.32 -15.20 -8.46
N TYR A 190 11.78 -15.96 -7.49
CA TYR A 190 10.52 -16.67 -7.66
C TYR A 190 9.35 -15.71 -7.93
N GLN A 191 9.24 -14.62 -7.17
CA GLN A 191 8.25 -13.56 -7.38
C GLN A 191 8.32 -13.02 -8.82
N HIS A 192 9.52 -12.71 -9.32
CA HIS A 192 9.70 -12.20 -10.67
C HIS A 192 9.21 -13.18 -11.74
N ARG A 193 9.59 -14.47 -11.64
CA ARG A 193 9.22 -15.48 -12.65
C ARG A 193 7.73 -15.85 -12.61
N HIS A 194 7.08 -15.72 -11.46
CA HIS A 194 5.63 -15.92 -11.33
C HIS A 194 4.80 -14.66 -11.63
N GLY A 195 5.42 -13.58 -12.14
CA GLY A 195 4.72 -12.34 -12.50
C GLY A 195 4.37 -11.44 -11.31
N ALA A 196 4.68 -11.85 -10.08
CA ALA A 196 4.46 -11.06 -8.86
C ALA A 196 5.53 -9.96 -8.64
N GLY A 197 6.65 -10.03 -9.35
CA GLY A 197 7.79 -9.09 -9.26
C GLY A 197 7.67 -7.83 -10.14
N LEU A 198 6.46 -7.38 -10.46
CA LEU A 198 6.24 -6.11 -11.18
C LEU A 198 6.89 -4.95 -10.41
N HIS A 199 7.49 -3.99 -11.12
CA HIS A 199 8.01 -2.79 -10.49
C HIS A 199 6.85 -1.96 -9.92
N PRO A 200 6.83 -1.62 -8.61
CA PRO A 200 5.68 -0.95 -8.00
C PRO A 200 5.30 0.39 -8.64
N LEU A 201 6.28 1.13 -9.17
CA LEU A 201 6.05 2.41 -9.86
C LEU A 201 5.18 2.30 -11.12
N ALA A 202 4.98 1.09 -11.66
CA ALA A 202 4.10 0.84 -12.79
C ALA A 202 2.60 0.85 -12.41
N LEU A 203 2.25 1.13 -11.15
CA LEU A 203 0.88 1.22 -10.66
C LEU A 203 0.56 2.65 -10.20
N HIS A 204 -0.73 2.93 -10.06
CA HIS A 204 -1.20 4.13 -9.37
C HIS A 204 -0.57 4.25 -7.97
N PRO A 205 -0.19 5.45 -7.49
CA PRO A 205 0.65 5.62 -6.30
C PRO A 205 0.17 4.89 -5.04
N ASP A 206 -1.15 4.83 -4.79
CA ASP A 206 -1.69 4.09 -3.63
C ASP A 206 -1.40 2.59 -3.71
N PHE A 207 -1.66 1.99 -4.87
CA PHE A 207 -1.43 0.57 -5.09
C PHE A 207 0.06 0.26 -5.23
N ALA A 208 0.87 1.19 -5.73
CA ALA A 208 2.31 1.08 -5.75
C ALA A 208 2.87 0.93 -4.33
N VAL A 209 2.41 1.75 -3.38
CA VAL A 209 2.80 1.64 -1.96
C VAL A 209 2.39 0.28 -1.38
N LEU A 210 1.12 -0.11 -1.57
CA LEU A 210 0.61 -1.40 -1.07
C LEU A 210 1.39 -2.60 -1.63
N VAL A 211 1.61 -2.63 -2.95
CA VAL A 211 2.31 -3.73 -3.62
C VAL A 211 3.78 -3.79 -3.20
N ASN A 212 4.45 -2.65 -3.06
CA ASN A 212 5.84 -2.62 -2.58
C ASN A 212 5.97 -3.18 -1.15
N ARG A 213 5.04 -2.80 -0.26
CA ARG A 213 4.94 -3.36 1.09
C ARG A 213 4.71 -4.87 1.04
N ALA A 214 3.73 -5.32 0.26
CA ALA A 214 3.38 -6.74 0.12
C ALA A 214 4.55 -7.57 -0.42
N GLN A 215 5.25 -7.07 -1.45
CA GLN A 215 6.44 -7.72 -2.00
C GLN A 215 7.53 -7.86 -0.93
N THR A 216 7.78 -6.80 -0.15
CA THR A 216 8.81 -6.81 0.90
C THR A 216 8.42 -7.72 2.07
N ALA A 217 7.15 -7.73 2.45
CA ALA A 217 6.62 -8.62 3.49
C ALA A 217 6.77 -10.10 3.09
N ASP A 218 6.41 -10.48 1.86
CA ASP A 218 6.53 -11.86 1.36
C ASP A 218 8.00 -12.36 1.35
N LEU A 219 8.97 -11.47 1.09
CA LEU A 219 10.39 -11.83 1.22
C LEU A 219 10.75 -12.18 2.67
N ALA A 220 10.25 -11.42 3.64
CA ALA A 220 10.45 -11.70 5.05
C ALA A 220 9.76 -13.00 5.49
N VAL A 221 8.56 -13.28 4.98
CA VAL A 221 7.83 -14.54 5.20
C VAL A 221 8.68 -15.73 4.77
N SER A 222 9.24 -15.68 3.55
CA SER A 222 10.07 -16.77 3.04
C SER A 222 11.37 -16.92 3.83
N MET A 223 12.02 -15.82 4.20
CA MET A 223 13.25 -15.84 5.00
C MET A 223 13.02 -16.49 6.38
N VAL A 224 11.98 -16.08 7.12
CA VAL A 224 11.65 -16.65 8.44
C VAL A 224 11.27 -18.12 8.32
N ARG A 225 10.47 -18.49 7.30
CA ARG A 225 10.09 -19.89 7.08
C ARG A 225 11.29 -20.78 6.77
N VAL A 226 12.22 -20.32 5.93
CA VAL A 226 13.46 -21.07 5.65
C VAL A 226 14.29 -21.22 6.92
N ALA A 227 14.44 -20.16 7.72
CA ALA A 227 15.15 -20.23 9.00
C ALA A 227 14.55 -21.27 9.95
N TRP A 228 13.22 -21.35 10.03
CA TRP A 228 12.52 -22.35 10.84
C TRP A 228 12.76 -23.78 10.34
N GLU A 229 12.67 -24.00 9.03
CA GLU A 229 12.96 -25.32 8.44
C GLU A 229 14.41 -25.74 8.70
N LEU A 230 15.37 -24.82 8.61
CA LEU A 230 16.78 -25.08 8.92
C LEU A 230 17.03 -25.37 10.40
N GLN A 231 16.32 -24.70 11.30
CA GLN A 231 16.34 -25.03 12.73
C GLN A 231 15.91 -26.47 12.99
N LEU A 232 14.84 -26.91 12.33
CA LEU A 232 14.35 -28.29 12.42
C LEU A 232 15.32 -29.31 11.81
N ALA A 233 16.12 -28.89 10.82
CA ALA A 233 17.19 -29.69 10.21
C ALA A 233 18.48 -29.74 11.06
N GLY A 234 18.57 -28.97 12.16
CA GLY A 234 19.72 -28.96 13.08
C GLY A 234 20.59 -27.71 13.00
N HIS A 235 20.37 -26.82 12.03
CA HIS A 235 21.09 -25.55 11.87
C HIS A 235 20.45 -24.45 12.72
N LYS A 236 20.59 -24.55 14.04
CA LYS A 236 19.93 -23.66 15.00
C LYS A 236 20.40 -22.20 14.91
N ASP A 237 21.63 -21.98 14.47
CA ASP A 237 22.25 -20.66 14.40
C ASP A 237 21.48 -19.70 13.47
N VAL A 238 20.88 -20.24 12.41
CA VAL A 238 20.07 -19.46 11.46
C VAL A 238 18.81 -18.90 12.11
N TRP A 239 18.16 -19.68 12.96
CA TRP A 239 17.00 -19.21 13.71
C TRP A 239 17.39 -18.28 14.85
N ALA A 240 18.45 -18.62 15.58
CA ALA A 240 19.00 -17.74 16.62
C ALA A 240 19.33 -16.36 16.03
N ARG A 241 19.87 -16.30 14.81
CA ARG A 241 20.12 -15.04 14.12
C ARG A 241 18.85 -14.21 13.89
N ILE A 242 17.73 -14.85 13.51
CA ILE A 242 16.43 -14.18 13.36
C ILE A 242 15.93 -13.63 14.70
N GLU A 243 16.04 -14.39 15.78
CA GLU A 243 15.61 -13.96 17.12
C GLU A 243 16.42 -12.78 17.68
N HIS A 244 17.68 -12.64 17.27
CA HIS A 244 18.54 -11.50 17.62
C HIS A 244 18.53 -10.37 16.60
N SER A 245 17.77 -10.52 15.53
CA SER A 245 17.66 -9.52 14.47
C SER A 245 16.51 -8.55 14.75
N PRO A 246 16.43 -7.43 14.02
CA PRO A 246 15.25 -6.61 14.00
C PRO A 246 13.98 -7.38 13.62
N THR A 247 14.05 -8.55 12.96
CA THR A 247 12.91 -9.40 12.55
C THR A 247 12.47 -10.44 13.60
N ALA A 248 12.93 -10.31 14.84
CA ALA A 248 12.58 -11.22 15.93
C ALA A 248 11.08 -11.30 16.23
N ASP A 249 10.36 -10.18 16.12
CA ASP A 249 8.89 -10.11 16.21
C ASP A 249 8.21 -11.03 15.18
N LEU A 250 8.70 -11.04 13.93
CA LEU A 250 8.18 -11.90 12.86
C LEU A 250 8.51 -13.37 13.12
N GLY A 251 9.74 -13.66 13.58
CA GLY A 251 10.14 -15.01 13.98
C GLY A 251 9.27 -15.56 15.11
N ARG A 252 9.02 -14.76 16.15
CA ARG A 252 8.17 -15.15 17.28
C ARG A 252 6.70 -15.33 16.87
N ALA A 253 6.19 -14.48 15.98
CA ALA A 253 4.85 -14.63 15.43
C ALA A 253 4.70 -15.95 14.66
N PHE A 254 5.70 -16.29 13.83
CA PHE A 254 5.71 -17.58 13.12
C PHE A 254 5.78 -18.78 14.05
N ALA A 255 6.72 -18.75 15.01
CA ALA A 255 6.93 -19.85 15.95
C ALA A 255 5.67 -20.14 16.77
N ARG A 256 4.97 -19.09 17.21
CA ARG A 256 3.72 -19.20 17.95
C ARG A 256 2.67 -20.01 17.19
N GLU A 257 2.47 -19.69 15.91
CA GLU A 257 1.52 -20.42 15.05
C GLU A 257 2.01 -21.82 14.72
N ALA A 258 3.29 -21.97 14.37
CA ALA A 258 3.90 -23.23 13.99
C ALA A 258 3.86 -24.28 15.11
N ILE A 259 4.04 -23.86 16.36
CA ILE A 259 3.99 -24.75 17.54
C ILE A 259 2.55 -25.00 17.99
N THR A 260 1.65 -24.03 17.83
CA THR A 260 0.24 -24.22 18.19
C THR A 260 -0.44 -25.22 17.25
N ASP A 261 -0.14 -25.14 15.95
CA ASP A 261 -0.53 -26.13 14.97
C ASP A 261 0.56 -26.30 13.91
N PHE A 262 1.23 -27.46 13.88
CA PHE A 262 2.26 -27.73 12.86
C PHE A 262 1.71 -27.73 11.41
N ARG A 263 0.40 -27.93 11.23
CA ARG A 263 -0.24 -27.84 9.90
C ARG A 263 -0.29 -26.40 9.41
N SER A 264 -0.16 -25.41 10.30
CA SER A 264 -0.11 -23.98 9.99
C SER A 264 0.99 -23.60 8.99
N ILE A 265 2.06 -24.40 8.94
CA ILE A 265 3.19 -24.23 8.02
C ILE A 265 2.76 -24.57 6.58
N GLN A 266 1.88 -25.56 6.40
CA GLN A 266 1.45 -26.04 5.08
C GLN A 266 0.17 -25.38 4.57
N ASN A 267 -0.78 -25.07 5.47
CA ASN A 267 -2.01 -24.36 5.11
C ASN A 267 -1.78 -22.84 4.92
N GLY A 268 -0.59 -22.33 5.24
CA GLY A 268 -0.21 -20.94 5.04
C GLY A 268 -0.61 -20.01 6.20
N THR A 269 -1.27 -20.48 7.25
CA THR A 269 -1.68 -19.63 8.38
C THR A 269 -0.47 -18.98 9.07
N ALA A 270 0.59 -19.74 9.33
CA ALA A 270 1.79 -19.15 9.97
C ALA A 270 2.49 -18.12 9.07
N ALA A 271 2.51 -18.37 7.75
CA ALA A 271 3.04 -17.44 6.76
C ALA A 271 2.22 -16.14 6.70
N ARG A 272 0.89 -16.28 6.75
CA ARG A 272 -0.03 -15.16 6.84
C ARG A 272 0.17 -14.32 8.10
N THR A 273 0.35 -14.96 9.26
CA THR A 273 0.59 -14.23 10.51
C THR A 273 1.88 -13.41 10.46
N ILE A 274 2.96 -13.93 9.85
CA ILE A 274 4.17 -13.12 9.58
C ILE A 274 3.83 -11.94 8.68
N PHE A 275 3.13 -12.20 7.57
CA PHE A 275 2.78 -11.17 6.59
C PHE A 275 2.01 -10.02 7.25
N GLU A 276 0.97 -10.32 8.03
CA GLU A 276 0.20 -9.32 8.77
C GLU A 276 1.04 -8.62 9.85
N SER A 277 1.86 -9.35 10.60
CA SER A 277 2.76 -8.78 11.61
C SER A 277 3.77 -7.80 10.99
N TRP A 278 4.24 -8.07 9.77
CA TRP A 278 5.11 -7.16 9.04
C TRP A 278 4.42 -5.81 8.79
N PHE A 279 3.14 -5.82 8.39
CA PHE A 279 2.36 -4.60 8.14
C PHE A 279 2.14 -3.78 9.41
N LEU A 280 2.03 -4.41 10.57
CA LEU A 280 1.88 -3.71 11.84
C LEU A 280 3.17 -3.03 12.31
N SER A 281 4.33 -3.51 11.87
CA SER A 281 5.64 -3.02 12.29
C SER A 281 6.03 -1.66 11.69
N GLU A 282 7.07 -1.05 12.28
CA GLU A 282 7.69 0.20 11.80
C GLU A 282 8.38 0.05 10.43
N ARG A 283 8.54 -1.17 9.91
CA ARG A 283 9.20 -1.44 8.62
C ARG A 283 8.45 -0.81 7.46
N CYS A 284 7.11 -0.71 7.56
CA CYS A 284 6.27 -0.01 6.58
C CYS A 284 6.76 1.42 6.35
N ARG A 285 7.11 2.16 7.41
CA ARG A 285 7.57 3.55 7.30
C ARG A 285 8.84 3.68 6.46
N LYS A 286 9.79 2.75 6.65
CA LYS A 286 11.03 2.71 5.87
C LYS A 286 10.79 2.31 4.42
N ALA A 287 9.94 1.31 4.19
CA ALA A 287 9.57 0.85 2.85
C ALA A 287 8.87 1.95 2.04
N ASP A 288 7.92 2.65 2.66
CA ASP A 288 7.20 3.78 2.07
C ASP A 288 8.14 4.92 1.72
N ARG A 289 9.01 5.30 2.66
CA ARG A 289 9.95 6.40 2.45
C ARG A 289 10.84 6.13 1.23
N LEU A 290 11.38 4.92 1.11
CA LEU A 290 12.23 4.56 -0.03
C LEU A 290 11.47 4.62 -1.34
N LEU A 291 10.26 4.06 -1.40
CA LEU A 291 9.46 4.06 -2.62
C LEU A 291 9.00 5.48 -3.00
N ILE A 292 8.53 6.28 -2.04
CA ILE A 292 8.07 7.65 -2.30
C ILE A 292 9.24 8.53 -2.75
N GLN A 293 10.43 8.35 -2.18
CA GLN A 293 11.63 9.03 -2.67
C GLN A 293 11.96 8.63 -4.12
N GLN A 294 11.79 7.36 -4.48
CA GLN A 294 11.93 6.91 -5.86
C GLN A 294 10.86 7.53 -6.77
N MET A 295 9.60 7.61 -6.32
CA MET A 295 8.51 8.27 -7.07
C MET A 295 8.81 9.76 -7.33
N LEU A 296 9.42 10.45 -6.37
CA LEU A 296 9.81 11.87 -6.51
C LEU A 296 11.04 12.06 -7.39
N ALA A 297 11.98 11.10 -7.37
CA ALA A 297 13.19 11.15 -8.17
C ALA A 297 12.96 10.76 -9.64
N ASP A 298 11.94 9.92 -9.90
CA ASP A 298 11.61 9.46 -11.24
C ASP A 298 10.93 10.57 -12.06
N TYR A 299 11.74 11.30 -12.82
CA TYR A 299 11.30 12.31 -13.78
C TYR A 299 10.74 11.72 -15.09
N GLN A 300 10.98 10.44 -15.39
CA GLN A 300 10.66 9.83 -16.69
C GLN A 300 9.40 8.97 -16.71
N GLY A 301 8.78 8.74 -15.54
CA GLY A 301 7.41 8.27 -15.44
C GLY A 301 7.25 6.83 -15.91
N TYR A 302 7.31 5.88 -14.97
CA TYR A 302 6.60 4.61 -15.14
C TYR A 302 5.10 4.90 -15.33
N SER A 303 4.67 5.15 -16.57
CA SER A 303 3.30 5.50 -16.95
C SER A 303 2.52 4.26 -17.39
N PHE A 304 2.42 3.26 -16.53
CA PHE A 304 1.42 2.22 -16.73
C PHE A 304 0.17 2.58 -15.91
N SER A 305 -0.80 3.13 -16.65
CA SER A 305 -2.18 3.39 -16.24
C SER A 305 -2.41 4.43 -15.12
N ASP A 306 -2.77 5.65 -15.54
CA ASP A 306 -3.56 6.61 -14.74
C ASP A 306 -4.96 6.05 -14.39
N ASN A 307 -5.30 4.85 -14.89
CA ASN A 307 -6.50 4.13 -14.53
C ASN A 307 -6.34 3.44 -13.17
N ILE A 308 -6.87 4.08 -12.14
CA ILE A 308 -6.96 3.57 -10.76
C ILE A 308 -7.55 2.15 -10.72
N GLU A 309 -8.58 1.88 -11.52
CA GLU A 309 -9.27 0.58 -11.49
C GLU A 309 -8.44 -0.54 -12.13
N ALA A 310 -7.70 -0.23 -13.21
CA ALA A 310 -6.75 -1.18 -13.77
C ALA A 310 -5.64 -1.51 -12.76
N SER A 311 -5.11 -0.48 -12.09
CA SER A 311 -4.11 -0.66 -11.03
C SER A 311 -4.64 -1.50 -9.85
N ARG A 312 -5.92 -1.34 -9.48
CA ARG A 312 -6.58 -2.14 -8.45
C ARG A 312 -6.62 -3.62 -8.82
N VAL A 313 -7.07 -3.93 -10.04
CA VAL A 313 -7.17 -5.32 -10.53
C VAL A 313 -5.78 -5.96 -10.58
N ILE A 314 -4.79 -5.24 -11.12
CA ILE A 314 -3.41 -5.73 -11.17
C ILE A 314 -2.87 -5.97 -9.75
N ALA A 315 -3.13 -5.06 -8.81
CA ALA A 315 -2.69 -5.22 -7.41
C ALA A 315 -3.31 -6.47 -6.75
N ILE A 316 -4.60 -6.75 -6.99
CA ILE A 316 -5.27 -7.97 -6.50
C ILE A 316 -4.55 -9.22 -7.03
N ASP A 317 -4.29 -9.28 -8.33
CA ASP A 317 -3.64 -10.43 -8.96
C ASP A 317 -2.19 -10.60 -8.50
N LEU A 318 -1.47 -9.49 -8.31
CA LEU A 318 -0.11 -9.50 -7.78
C LEU A 318 -0.07 -10.02 -6.34
N ILE A 319 -0.94 -9.52 -5.45
CA ILE A 319 -0.98 -9.98 -4.06
C ILE A 319 -1.33 -11.47 -4.00
N LYS A 320 -2.31 -11.93 -4.79
CA LYS A 320 -2.61 -13.37 -4.90
C LYS A 320 -1.39 -14.15 -5.38
N ALA A 321 -0.69 -13.68 -6.39
CA ALA A 321 0.51 -14.34 -6.89
C ALA A 321 1.64 -14.37 -5.85
N LEU A 322 1.77 -13.32 -5.01
CA LEU A 322 2.74 -13.27 -3.91
C LEU A 322 2.48 -14.35 -2.86
N GLY A 323 1.23 -14.70 -2.55
CA GLY A 323 0.99 -15.78 -1.58
C GLY A 323 1.26 -17.19 -2.12
N SER A 324 1.56 -17.34 -3.41
CA SER A 324 1.87 -18.63 -4.01
C SER A 324 3.23 -19.15 -3.54
N MET A 325 3.25 -20.38 -3.04
CA MET A 325 4.44 -21.09 -2.61
C MET A 325 4.64 -22.34 -3.48
N PRO A 326 5.87 -22.88 -3.61
CA PRO A 326 6.11 -24.11 -4.38
C PRO A 326 5.30 -25.31 -3.88
N PHE A 327 4.91 -25.29 -2.60
CA PHE A 327 4.01 -26.25 -1.99
C PHE A 327 3.24 -25.61 -0.83
N GLY A 328 2.12 -26.22 -0.48
CA GLY A 328 1.18 -25.70 0.50
C GLY A 328 0.09 -24.85 -0.16
N GLN A 329 -0.78 -24.29 0.68
CA GLN A 329 -1.85 -23.40 0.22
C GLN A 329 -1.32 -21.98 0.06
N ASN A 330 -2.00 -21.22 -0.81
CA ASN A 330 -1.72 -19.80 -0.99
C ASN A 330 -2.15 -19.02 0.26
N TYR A 331 -1.20 -18.42 0.96
CA TYR A 331 -1.46 -17.79 2.26
C TYR A 331 -2.11 -16.41 2.17
N THR A 332 -2.22 -15.83 0.97
CA THR A 332 -2.86 -14.52 0.74
C THR A 332 -4.21 -14.62 0.04
N GLU A 333 -4.49 -15.73 -0.65
CA GLU A 333 -5.62 -15.85 -1.57
C GLU A 333 -6.98 -15.59 -0.91
N SER A 334 -7.19 -16.12 0.30
CA SER A 334 -8.44 -15.95 1.05
C SER A 334 -8.63 -14.55 1.62
N VAL A 335 -7.57 -13.73 1.67
CA VAL A 335 -7.54 -12.46 2.43
C VAL A 335 -7.19 -11.26 1.58
N VAL A 336 -6.89 -11.45 0.30
CA VAL A 336 -6.61 -10.37 -0.65
C VAL A 336 -7.70 -9.30 -0.64
N SER A 337 -8.98 -9.69 -0.62
CA SER A 337 -10.08 -8.72 -0.56
C SER A 337 -10.04 -7.86 0.70
N GLN A 338 -9.63 -8.45 1.84
CA GLN A 338 -9.44 -7.72 3.09
C GLN A 338 -8.23 -6.78 3.00
N ILE A 339 -7.08 -7.28 2.52
CA ILE A 339 -5.84 -6.49 2.36
C ILE A 339 -6.08 -5.23 1.49
N MET A 340 -6.93 -5.32 0.47
CA MET A 340 -7.21 -4.22 -0.44
C MET A 340 -8.10 -3.11 0.16
N VAL A 341 -8.80 -3.39 1.26
CA VAL A 341 -9.79 -2.49 1.85
C VAL A 341 -9.36 -2.00 3.22
N ASP A 342 -8.72 -2.87 4.00
CA ASP A 342 -8.39 -2.61 5.40
C ASP A 342 -7.29 -1.53 5.50
N PRO A 343 -7.54 -0.42 6.24
CA PRO A 343 -6.59 0.66 6.47
C PRO A 343 -5.24 0.22 7.03
N ILE A 344 -5.19 -0.90 7.76
CA ILE A 344 -3.93 -1.44 8.29
C ILE A 344 -2.92 -1.70 7.17
N PHE A 345 -3.40 -2.12 5.99
CA PHE A 345 -2.55 -2.43 4.85
C PHE A 345 -2.41 -1.23 3.90
N THR A 346 -3.49 -0.48 3.70
CA THR A 346 -3.59 0.54 2.65
C THR A 346 -3.09 1.93 3.09
N ASP A 347 -3.27 2.31 4.35
CA ASP A 347 -2.94 3.67 4.78
C ASP A 347 -1.44 3.90 4.98
N VAL A 348 -1.00 5.11 4.64
CA VAL A 348 0.34 5.60 4.98
C VAL A 348 0.29 6.27 6.34
N ARG A 349 0.63 5.50 7.38
CA ARG A 349 0.56 5.92 8.80
C ARG A 349 1.50 7.06 9.15
N ASP A 350 2.64 7.19 8.45
CA ASP A 350 3.56 8.29 8.68
C ASP A 350 3.10 9.58 7.98
N ARG A 351 2.85 10.62 8.76
CA ARG A 351 2.35 11.92 8.27
C ARG A 351 3.26 12.53 7.19
N SER A 352 4.58 12.38 7.32
CA SER A 352 5.52 12.95 6.35
C SER A 352 5.40 12.25 4.99
N ASN A 353 5.44 10.91 4.99
CA ASN A 353 5.22 10.09 3.80
C ASN A 353 3.83 10.32 3.19
N ALA A 354 2.78 10.44 4.01
CA ALA A 354 1.42 10.72 3.54
C ALA A 354 1.32 12.06 2.80
N ASN A 355 1.97 13.11 3.32
CA ASN A 355 2.01 14.42 2.66
C ASN A 355 2.72 14.36 1.30
N PHE A 356 3.87 13.65 1.21
CA PHE A 356 4.59 13.50 -0.05
C PHE A 356 3.81 12.67 -1.07
N LEU A 357 3.15 11.60 -0.63
CA LEU A 357 2.27 10.81 -1.49
C LEU A 357 1.11 11.65 -1.99
N TRP A 358 0.49 12.45 -1.12
CA TRP A 358 -0.55 13.39 -1.51
C TRP A 358 -0.06 14.38 -2.57
N PHE A 359 1.14 14.94 -2.39
CA PHE A 359 1.76 15.84 -3.37
C PHE A 359 1.95 15.16 -4.73
N ILE A 360 2.47 13.93 -4.76
CA ILE A 360 2.62 13.14 -6.01
C ILE A 360 1.26 12.94 -6.70
N LYS A 361 0.23 12.57 -5.94
CA LYS A 361 -1.12 12.35 -6.48
C LYS A 361 -1.74 13.65 -6.99
N PHE A 362 -1.54 14.74 -6.26
CA PHE A 362 -2.00 16.07 -6.65
C PHE A 362 -1.34 16.54 -7.96
N GLU A 363 -0.02 16.48 -8.07
CA GLU A 363 0.71 16.87 -9.29
C GLU A 363 0.27 16.04 -10.51
N ARG A 364 0.05 14.74 -10.33
CA ARG A 364 -0.47 13.88 -11.41
C ARG A 364 -1.88 14.28 -11.84
N SER A 365 -2.80 14.45 -10.89
CA SER A 365 -4.18 14.88 -11.17
C SER A 365 -4.22 16.27 -11.81
N PHE A 366 -3.33 17.17 -11.39
CA PHE A 366 -3.20 18.50 -11.98
C PHE A 366 -2.72 18.44 -13.43
N ALA A 367 -1.67 17.66 -13.71
CA ALA A 367 -1.16 17.47 -15.07
C ALA A 367 -2.20 16.82 -16.01
N GLU A 368 -3.02 15.89 -15.51
CA GLU A 368 -4.14 15.30 -16.24
C GLU A 368 -5.20 16.36 -16.58
N ALA A 369 -5.60 17.17 -15.61
CA ALA A 369 -6.56 18.25 -15.81
C ALA A 369 -6.05 19.28 -16.84
N GLU A 370 -4.74 19.62 -16.83
CA GLU A 370 -4.13 20.49 -17.82
C GLU A 370 -4.15 19.89 -19.24
N LYS A 371 -3.88 18.58 -19.38
CA LYS A 371 -3.99 17.87 -20.66
C LYS A 371 -5.44 17.85 -21.17
N GLU A 372 -6.41 17.59 -20.30
CA GLU A 372 -7.83 17.66 -20.67
C GLU A 372 -8.26 19.06 -21.12
N VAL A 373 -7.81 20.10 -20.42
CA VAL A 373 -8.13 21.49 -20.81
C VAL A 373 -7.47 21.84 -22.15
N SER A 374 -6.24 21.37 -22.39
CA SER A 374 -5.52 21.60 -23.64
C SER A 374 -6.20 20.90 -24.82
N THR A 375 -6.58 19.64 -24.67
CA THR A 375 -7.33 18.88 -25.69
C THR A 375 -8.72 19.48 -25.94
N LYS A 376 -9.44 19.92 -24.90
CA LYS A 376 -10.73 20.64 -25.04
C LYS A 376 -10.56 21.99 -25.74
N LYS A 377 -9.45 22.72 -25.52
CA LYS A 377 -9.12 23.97 -26.24
C LYS A 377 -8.82 23.72 -27.72
N GLU A 378 -8.12 22.64 -28.04
CA GLU A 378 -7.85 22.23 -29.43
C GLU A 378 -9.13 21.82 -30.16
N ALA A 379 -10.01 21.05 -29.50
CA ALA A 379 -11.31 20.67 -30.04
C ALA A 379 -12.21 21.90 -30.32
N LYS A 380 -12.19 22.91 -29.44
CA LYS A 380 -12.92 24.18 -29.65
C LYS A 380 -12.33 25.03 -30.79
N LYS A 381 -11.01 24.94 -31.06
CA LYS A 381 -10.36 25.64 -32.18
C LYS A 381 -10.73 25.07 -33.56
N GLN A 382 -11.25 23.84 -33.63
CA GLN A 382 -11.67 23.20 -34.89
C GLN A 382 -13.11 23.50 -35.33
N VAL A 383 -13.85 24.35 -34.61
CA VAL A 383 -15.09 24.93 -35.16
C VAL A 383 -14.69 26.03 -36.15
N LYS A 384 -14.31 25.62 -37.37
CA LYS A 384 -14.24 26.52 -38.52
C LYS A 384 -15.65 27.07 -38.70
N ALA A 385 -15.85 28.34 -38.38
CA ALA A 385 -17.03 29.07 -38.78
C ALA A 385 -17.20 28.86 -40.29
N GLN A 386 -18.22 28.11 -40.68
CA GLN A 386 -18.57 27.94 -42.08
C GLN A 386 -19.10 29.30 -42.52
N VAL A 387 -18.28 30.07 -43.21
CA VAL A 387 -18.75 31.28 -43.89
C VAL A 387 -19.74 30.79 -44.94
N LEU A 388 -21.03 30.91 -44.64
CA LEU A 388 -22.09 30.72 -45.62
C LEU A 388 -21.87 31.78 -46.71
N GLU A 389 -21.41 31.34 -47.88
CA GLU A 389 -21.32 32.22 -49.05
C GLU A 389 -22.71 32.78 -49.34
N PHE A 390 -22.79 34.11 -49.45
CA PHE A 390 -24.02 34.76 -49.87
C PHE A 390 -24.42 34.24 -51.25
N PRO A 391 -25.71 33.92 -51.49
CA PRO A 391 -26.15 33.43 -52.78
C PRO A 391 -25.80 34.45 -53.86
N GLN A 392 -24.95 34.03 -54.81
CA GLN A 392 -24.62 34.85 -55.96
C GLN A 392 -25.91 35.20 -56.70
N ARG A 393 -26.19 36.51 -56.77
CA ARG A 393 -27.31 37.06 -57.50
C ARG A 393 -27.14 36.68 -58.96
N LYS A 394 -27.92 35.71 -59.46
CA LYS A 394 -28.00 35.43 -60.90
C LYS A 394 -28.41 36.72 -61.60
N THR A 395 -27.52 37.30 -62.40
CA THR A 395 -27.85 38.32 -63.38
C THR A 395 -28.77 37.68 -64.42
N THR A 396 -30.07 37.75 -64.15
CA THR A 396 -31.10 37.37 -65.12
C THR A 396 -31.10 38.43 -66.21
N GLN A 397 -30.61 38.06 -67.39
CA GLN A 397 -30.80 38.84 -68.61
C GLN A 397 -32.30 39.05 -68.84
N SER A 398 -32.63 40.30 -69.10
CA SER A 398 -33.95 40.84 -69.37
C SER A 398 -34.66 40.08 -70.49
N SER A 399 -35.88 39.60 -70.22
CA SER A 399 -36.93 39.60 -71.24
C SER A 399 -38.22 40.15 -70.63
N VAL A 400 -38.74 41.15 -71.33
CA VAL A 400 -39.88 41.97 -70.96
C VAL A 400 -41.16 41.12 -71.08
N ALA A 401 -41.86 40.91 -69.97
CA ALA A 401 -43.27 40.52 -70.00
C ALA A 401 -44.01 41.21 -68.86
N ARG A 402 -44.96 42.05 -69.26
CA ARG A 402 -45.79 42.94 -68.45
C ARG A 402 -46.99 42.13 -67.93
N ALA A 403 -47.12 41.94 -66.62
CA ALA A 403 -48.36 41.40 -66.03
C ALA A 403 -48.58 41.91 -64.60
N VAL A 404 -49.51 42.86 -64.53
CA VAL A 404 -50.53 43.21 -63.52
C VAL A 404 -50.42 42.62 -62.09
N VAL A 405 -50.36 43.58 -61.17
CA VAL A 405 -50.55 43.62 -59.70
C VAL A 405 -51.65 42.71 -59.11
N LYS A 406 -51.36 42.08 -57.96
CA LYS A 406 -52.19 42.04 -56.74
C LYS A 406 -51.48 41.32 -55.58
N GLY A 407 -51.37 41.95 -54.41
CA GLY A 407 -51.21 41.22 -53.14
C GLY A 407 -50.22 41.77 -52.11
N ASN A 408 -50.66 42.75 -51.33
CA ASN A 408 -50.38 43.06 -49.92
C ASN A 408 -49.15 42.42 -49.23
N GLY A 409 -48.14 43.24 -48.96
CA GLY A 409 -47.12 43.00 -47.94
C GLY A 409 -46.53 44.33 -47.48
N GLN A 410 -46.89 44.75 -46.28
CA GLN A 410 -46.49 46.02 -45.66
C GLN A 410 -45.05 45.87 -45.11
N VAL A 411 -44.10 46.63 -45.67
CA VAL A 411 -42.73 46.74 -45.13
C VAL A 411 -42.69 48.02 -44.29
N VAL A 412 -42.45 47.86 -42.99
CA VAL A 412 -42.20 48.98 -42.07
C VAL A 412 -40.71 49.27 -42.08
N GLU A 413 -40.35 50.42 -42.61
CA GLU A 413 -38.98 50.93 -42.67
C GLU A 413 -38.71 51.76 -41.40
N LEU A 414 -37.80 51.29 -40.54
CA LEU A 414 -37.34 52.05 -39.37
C LEU A 414 -36.17 52.94 -39.80
N SER A 415 -36.47 54.22 -40.02
CA SER A 415 -35.46 55.27 -40.22
C SER A 415 -34.65 55.49 -38.94
N ARG A 416 -33.33 55.33 -39.03
CA ARG A 416 -32.38 55.82 -38.02
C ARG A 416 -32.39 57.35 -38.02
N VAL A 417 -32.77 57.93 -36.90
CA VAL A 417 -32.52 59.33 -36.57
C VAL A 417 -31.05 59.44 -36.17
N GLY A 418 -30.28 60.20 -36.94
CA GLY A 418 -28.97 60.69 -36.52
C GLY A 418 -29.15 61.86 -35.54
N GLN A 419 -28.21 61.97 -34.61
CA GLN A 419 -27.91 63.24 -33.97
C GLN A 419 -26.39 63.41 -33.95
N ASP A 420 -26.01 64.63 -34.32
CA ASP A 420 -24.70 65.24 -34.22
C ASP A 420 -24.12 65.22 -32.80
#